data_AF-A0AAW5U188-F1
#
_entry.id   AF-A0AAW5U188-F1
#
_cell.length_a   1.000
_cell.length_b   1.000
_cell.length_c   1.000
_cell.angle_alpha   90.00
_cell.angle_beta   90.00
_cell.angle_gamma   90.00
#
_symmetry.space_group_name_H-M   'P 1'
#
loop_
_entity.id
_entity.type
_entity.pdbx_description
1 polymer ?
#
loop_
_entity_poly.entity_id
_entity_poly.type
_entity_poly.pdbx_seq_one_letter_code
_entity_poly.pdbx_strand_id
1 'polypeptide(L)'
;MYLSYNEFVCTLSKVTSATSVTGQKYYDIHVIDNLICGKRGIGTSFQIKLAKLYNAYIDLPIINTTTLKPYVGGVQSPALAILVEANLVKTPASDDFVLNDREKGELIKPIVDNENSTKGKS
;
A
#
# COMPACT_ATOMS: atom_id res chain seq x y z
N MET A 1 -9.51 -4.72 19.99
CA MET A 1 -9.74 -3.49 20.74
C MET A 1 -8.91 -2.41 20.08
N TYR A 2 -9.53 -1.35 19.57
CA TYR A 2 -8.80 -0.25 18.94
C TYR A 2 -8.24 0.67 20.02
N LEU A 3 -7.05 1.22 19.77
CA LEU A 3 -6.51 2.30 20.59
C LEU A 3 -7.38 3.56 20.48
N SER A 4 -7.45 4.33 21.56
CA SER A 4 -7.95 5.71 21.46
C SER A 4 -7.04 6.56 20.56
N TYR A 5 -7.54 7.71 20.09
CA TYR A 5 -6.75 8.61 19.24
C TYR A 5 -5.41 9.01 19.90
N ASN A 6 -5.43 9.31 21.19
CA ASN A 6 -4.23 9.73 21.91
C ASN A 6 -3.23 8.58 22.06
N GLU A 7 -3.68 7.37 22.37
CA GLU A 7 -2.83 6.19 22.43
C GLU A 7 -2.23 5.84 21.06
N PHE A 8 -3.03 6.01 20.00
CA PHE A 8 -2.58 5.83 18.62
C PHE A 8 -1.46 6.81 18.27
N VAL A 9 -1.67 8.11 18.51
CA VAL A 9 -0.65 9.15 18.27
C VAL A 9 0.60 8.90 19.11
N CYS A 10 0.43 8.57 20.39
CA CYS A 10 1.54 8.30 21.32
C CYS A 10 2.32 7.02 20.96
N THR A 11 1.67 6.08 20.26
CA THR A 11 2.34 4.90 19.71
C THR A 11 3.11 5.24 18.45
N LEU A 12 2.50 5.99 17.52
CA LEU A 12 3.16 6.39 16.26
C LEU A 12 4.31 7.37 16.47
N SER A 13 4.27 8.21 17.51
CA SER A 13 5.36 9.15 17.82
C SER A 13 6.68 8.47 18.20
N LYS A 14 6.64 7.18 18.55
CA LYS A 14 7.83 6.37 18.86
C LYS A 14 8.50 5.81 17.60
N VAL A 15 7.81 5.83 16.46
CA VAL A 15 8.33 5.31 15.19
C VAL A 15 9.21 6.38 14.54
N THR A 16 10.52 6.16 14.54
CA THR A 16 11.51 7.07 13.92
C THR A 16 11.94 6.64 12.51
N SER A 17 11.69 5.38 12.15
CA SER A 17 11.98 4.78 10.85
C SER A 17 11.04 3.61 10.60
N ALA A 18 10.78 3.29 9.33
CA ALA A 18 9.97 2.13 8.96
C ALA A 18 10.44 1.56 7.62
N THR A 19 10.21 0.27 7.38
CA THR A 19 10.53 -0.38 6.10
C THR A 19 9.25 -0.96 5.49
N SER A 20 8.99 -0.68 4.22
CA SER A 20 7.85 -1.28 3.51
C SER A 20 8.05 -2.78 3.30
N VAL A 21 6.97 -3.48 2.98
CA VAL A 21 7.00 -4.89 2.54
C VAL A 21 7.96 -5.12 1.37
N THR A 22 8.10 -4.14 0.48
CA THR A 22 9.02 -4.20 -0.68
C THR A 22 10.45 -3.75 -0.37
N GLY A 23 10.80 -3.53 0.90
CA GLY A 23 12.14 -3.10 1.33
C GLY A 23 12.42 -1.60 1.21
N GLN A 24 11.43 -0.76 0.86
CA GLN A 24 11.61 0.69 0.80
C GLN A 24 11.76 1.23 2.22
N LYS A 25 12.89 1.90 2.49
CA LYS A 25 13.16 2.53 3.79
C LYS A 25 12.58 3.94 3.87
N TYR A 26 12.02 4.24 5.03
CA TYR A 26 11.55 5.54 5.47
C TYR A 26 12.27 5.91 6.77
N TYR A 27 12.68 7.16 6.89
CA TYR A 27 13.50 7.65 8.01
C TYR A 27 13.14 9.08 8.36
N ASP A 28 13.73 9.57 9.45
CA ASP A 28 13.46 10.90 9.98
C ASP A 28 11.94 11.08 10.23
N ILE A 29 11.31 10.01 10.71
CA ILE A 29 9.87 9.99 10.95
C ILE A 29 9.61 10.67 12.28
N HIS A 30 8.72 11.65 12.26
CA HIS A 30 8.32 12.39 13.44
C HIS A 30 6.87 12.85 13.31
N VAL A 31 6.22 12.97 14.47
CA VAL A 31 4.89 13.57 14.56
C VAL A 31 5.05 15.04 14.93
N ILE A 32 4.54 15.92 14.09
CA ILE A 32 4.47 17.36 14.35
C ILE A 32 3.02 17.79 14.18
N ASP A 33 2.47 18.40 15.21
CA ASP A 33 1.07 18.81 15.32
C ASP A 33 0.11 17.65 15.03
N ASN A 34 -0.42 17.59 13.80
CA ASN A 34 -1.39 16.61 13.34
C ASN A 34 -0.93 15.85 12.09
N LEU A 35 0.38 15.85 11.83
CA LEU A 35 1.01 15.25 10.67
C LEU A 35 2.10 14.29 11.13
N ILE A 36 2.18 13.15 10.44
CA ILE A 36 3.38 12.32 10.43
C ILE A 36 4.20 12.77 9.23
N CYS A 37 5.39 13.29 9.51
CA CYS A 37 6.35 13.70 8.50
C CYS A 37 7.47 12.68 8.43
N GLY A 38 8.08 12.54 7.26
CA GLY A 38 9.25 11.68 7.09
C GLY A 38 9.81 11.75 5.69
N LYS A 39 10.87 10.98 5.44
CA LYS A 39 11.57 10.96 4.14
C LYS A 39 11.63 9.55 3.58
N ARG A 40 11.56 9.46 2.25
CA ARG A 40 11.78 8.25 1.44
C ARG A 40 13.12 8.38 0.70
N GLY A 41 13.98 7.37 0.82
CA GLY A 41 15.22 7.29 0.02
C GLY A 41 16.21 8.41 0.32
N ILE A 42 16.53 9.29 -0.62
CA ILE A 42 17.52 10.38 -0.43
C ILE A 42 16.86 11.77 -0.50
N GLY A 43 15.54 11.90 -0.66
CA GLY A 43 14.98 13.26 -0.74
C GLY A 43 13.48 13.45 -0.87
N THR A 44 12.67 12.41 -1.04
CA THR A 44 11.22 12.64 -1.15
C THR A 44 10.61 12.68 0.24
N SER A 45 10.25 13.88 0.70
CA SER A 45 9.49 14.04 1.93
C SER A 45 8.04 13.60 1.73
N PHE A 46 7.44 13.03 2.76
CA PHE A 46 6.03 12.68 2.79
C PHE A 46 5.38 13.24 4.06
N GLN A 47 4.07 13.45 3.97
CA GLN A 47 3.24 13.87 5.09
C GLN A 47 1.96 13.06 5.10
N ILE A 48 1.56 12.58 6.27
CA ILE A 48 0.33 11.81 6.48
C ILE A 48 -0.49 12.52 7.54
N LYS A 49 -1.75 12.83 7.25
CA LYS A 49 -2.68 13.40 8.25
C LYS A 49 -3.04 12.34 9.28
N LEU A 50 -2.72 12.57 10.55
CA LEU A 50 -2.98 11.63 11.64
C LEU A 50 -4.45 11.25 11.73
N ALA A 51 -5.35 12.22 11.69
CA ALA A 51 -6.80 11.98 11.71
C ALA A 51 -7.28 11.04 10.59
N LYS A 52 -6.72 11.18 9.37
CA LYS A 52 -7.08 10.32 8.23
C LYS A 52 -6.56 8.90 8.41
N LEU A 53 -5.33 8.77 8.91
CA LEU A 53 -4.74 7.47 9.19
C LEU A 53 -5.44 6.76 10.35
N TYR A 54 -5.84 7.49 11.39
CA TYR A 54 -6.60 6.96 12.51
C TYR A 54 -7.99 6.49 12.07
N ASN A 55 -8.71 7.25 11.25
CA ASN A 55 -9.98 6.81 10.70
C ASN A 55 -9.81 5.51 9.91
N ALA A 56 -8.76 5.41 9.09
CA ALA A 56 -8.46 4.17 8.38
C ALA A 56 -8.18 2.99 9.33
N TYR A 57 -7.49 3.24 10.45
CA TYR A 57 -7.17 2.23 11.46
C TYR A 57 -8.41 1.67 12.17
N ILE A 58 -9.42 2.50 12.42
CA ILE A 58 -10.66 2.08 13.10
C ILE A 58 -11.71 1.53 12.12
N ASP A 59 -11.77 2.05 10.90
CA ASP A 59 -12.84 1.76 9.93
C ASP A 59 -12.53 0.51 9.09
N LEU A 60 -11.25 0.23 8.83
CA LEU A 60 -10.85 -0.83 7.90
C LEU A 60 -10.66 -2.18 8.62
N PRO A 61 -11.42 -3.23 8.24
CA PRO A 61 -11.20 -4.57 8.77
C PRO A 61 -9.90 -5.19 8.25
N ILE A 62 -9.42 -4.72 7.09
CA ILE A 62 -8.18 -5.17 6.44
C ILE A 62 -7.39 -3.93 6.01
N ILE A 63 -6.18 -3.79 6.54
CA ILE A 63 -5.31 -2.64 6.27
C ILE A 63 -4.18 -3.07 5.34
N ASN A 64 -4.22 -2.56 4.10
CA ASN A 64 -3.17 -2.71 3.10
C ASN A 64 -3.09 -1.43 2.25
N THR A 65 -2.14 -1.36 1.31
CA THR A 65 -1.96 -0.15 0.49
C THR A 65 -3.20 0.22 -0.34
N THR A 66 -3.97 -0.77 -0.79
CA THR A 66 -5.18 -0.55 -1.59
C THR A 66 -6.29 0.05 -0.72
N THR A 67 -6.52 -0.48 0.49
CA THR A 67 -7.56 0.00 1.40
C THR A 67 -7.18 1.32 2.08
N LEU A 68 -5.89 1.62 2.25
CA LEU A 68 -5.42 2.91 2.79
C LEU A 68 -5.51 4.06 1.79
N LYS A 69 -5.38 3.81 0.48
CA LYS A 69 -5.31 4.85 -0.56
C LYS A 69 -6.46 5.87 -0.49
N PRO A 70 -7.74 5.51 -0.26
CA PRO A 70 -8.83 6.48 -0.12
C PRO A 70 -8.69 7.43 1.08
N TYR A 71 -8.00 7.02 2.15
CA TYR A 71 -7.83 7.81 3.37
C TYR A 71 -6.64 8.75 3.29
N VAL A 72 -5.50 8.22 2.83
CA VAL A 72 -4.22 8.92 2.89
C VAL A 72 -3.66 9.32 1.52
N GLY A 73 -4.28 8.92 0.42
CA GLY A 73 -3.82 9.25 -0.93
C GLY A 73 -2.52 8.54 -1.31
N GLY A 74 -1.61 9.23 -1.98
CA GLY A 74 -0.35 8.70 -2.54
C GLY A 74 0.73 8.31 -1.52
N VAL A 75 0.42 8.38 -0.22
CA VAL A 75 1.32 8.01 0.88
C VAL A 75 0.87 6.72 1.58
N GLN A 76 0.15 5.84 0.85
CA GLN A 76 -0.34 4.57 1.36
C GLN A 76 0.77 3.59 1.76
N SER A 77 1.91 3.59 1.05
CA SER A 77 3.04 2.72 1.37
C SER A 77 3.78 3.12 2.66
N PRO A 78 4.18 4.41 2.86
CA PRO A 78 4.76 4.82 4.13
C PRO A 78 3.76 4.69 5.29
N ALA A 79 2.47 4.98 5.06
CA ALA A 79 1.44 4.80 6.07
C ALA A 79 1.35 3.35 6.58
N LEU A 80 1.32 2.37 5.66
CA LEU A 80 1.30 0.95 6.05
C LEU A 80 2.56 0.56 6.81
N ALA A 81 3.74 0.95 6.33
CA ALA A 81 5.01 0.62 6.96
C ALA A 81 5.08 1.14 8.41
N ILE A 82 4.62 2.37 8.65
CA ILE A 82 4.59 2.98 9.98
C ILE A 82 3.63 2.22 10.91
N LEU A 83 2.45 1.82 10.43
CA LEU A 83 1.50 1.05 11.24
C LEU A 83 2.05 -0.33 11.62
N VAL A 84 2.80 -0.96 10.71
CA VAL A 84 3.44 -2.27 10.94
C VAL A 84 4.56 -2.14 11.96
N GLU A 85 5.44 -1.15 11.79
CA GLU A 85 6.53 -0.87 12.74
C GLU A 85 6.00 -0.57 14.14
N ALA A 86 4.88 0.15 14.22
CA ALA A 86 4.17 0.44 15.46
C ALA A 86 3.46 -0.78 16.08
N ASN A 87 3.54 -1.96 15.45
CA ASN A 87 2.81 -3.18 15.82
C ASN A 87 1.28 -3.00 15.90
N LEU A 88 0.73 -2.03 15.16
CA LEU A 88 -0.72 -1.76 15.13
C LEU A 88 -1.45 -2.61 14.09
N VAL A 89 -0.74 -3.05 13.06
CA VAL A 89 -1.24 -3.95 12.02
C VAL A 89 -0.22 -5.03 11.75
N LYS A 90 -0.70 -6.24 11.45
CA LYS A 90 0.15 -7.31 10.96
C LYS A 90 0.12 -7.28 9.44
N THR A 91 1.27 -7.25 8.79
CA THR A 91 1.32 -7.68 7.40
C THR A 91 1.06 -9.17 7.36
N PRO A 92 0.21 -9.69 6.45
CA PRO A 92 0.25 -11.11 6.14
C PRO A 92 1.71 -11.43 5.81
N ALA A 93 2.24 -12.50 6.43
CA ALA A 93 3.57 -12.97 6.11
C ALA A 93 3.65 -13.17 4.60
N SER A 94 4.83 -13.00 4.02
CA SER A 94 5.10 -13.18 2.59
C SER A 94 4.55 -14.50 2.00
N ASP A 95 4.20 -15.47 2.84
CA ASP A 95 3.61 -16.76 2.46
C ASP A 95 2.08 -16.74 2.27
N ASP A 96 1.38 -15.69 2.73
CA ASP A 96 -0.08 -15.54 2.58
C ASP A 96 -0.48 -14.77 1.31
N PHE A 97 0.48 -14.43 0.43
CA PHE A 97 0.18 -13.96 -0.93
C PHE A 97 -0.31 -15.10 -1.81
N VAL A 98 -1.50 -15.63 -1.53
CA VAL A 98 -2.35 -16.12 -2.62
C VAL A 98 -2.95 -14.86 -3.24
N LEU A 99 -2.27 -14.37 -4.29
CA LEU A 99 -2.94 -13.59 -5.31
C LEU A 99 -4.14 -14.43 -5.76
N ASN A 100 -5.33 -14.10 -5.28
CA ASN A 100 -6.53 -14.49 -6.01
C ASN A 100 -6.42 -13.78 -7.36
N ASP A 101 -5.97 -14.52 -8.37
CA ASP A 101 -6.09 -14.20 -9.78
C ASP A 101 -7.57 -13.98 -10.09
N ARG A 102 -8.06 -12.77 -9.81
CA ARG A 102 -9.36 -12.33 -10.25
C ARG A 102 -9.19 -11.68 -11.62
N GLU A 103 -9.48 -12.50 -12.63
CA GLU A 103 -10.07 -12.12 -13.91
C GLU A 103 -9.27 -11.08 -14.72
N LYS A 104 -8.11 -11.49 -15.23
CA LYS A 104 -7.61 -10.93 -16.49
C LYS A 104 -8.37 -11.60 -17.63
N GLY A 105 -9.22 -10.80 -18.27
CA GLY A 105 -10.21 -11.17 -19.26
C GLY A 105 -9.76 -12.16 -20.33
N GLU A 106 -10.76 -12.90 -20.80
CA GLU A 106 -10.74 -13.73 -21.98
C GLU A 106 -9.97 -13.04 -23.11
N LEU A 107 -8.82 -13.60 -23.46
CA LEU A 107 -8.17 -13.35 -24.72
C LEU A 107 -8.93 -14.11 -25.81
N ILE A 108 -10.14 -13.65 -26.17
CA ILE A 108 -10.76 -14.07 -27.42
C ILE A 108 -9.95 -13.39 -28.53
N LYS A 109 -8.98 -14.12 -29.06
CA LYS A 109 -8.32 -13.76 -30.31
C LYS A 109 -9.36 -13.84 -31.43
N PRO A 110 -9.43 -12.85 -32.33
CA PRO A 110 -10.38 -12.88 -33.44
C PRO A 110 -10.10 -14.08 -34.33
N ILE A 111 -11.17 -14.81 -34.65
CA ILE A 111 -11.20 -15.83 -35.71
C ILE A 111 -10.83 -15.11 -37.01
N VAL A 112 -9.68 -15.46 -37.58
CA VAL A 112 -9.35 -15.10 -38.95
C VAL A 112 -9.47 -16.39 -39.76
N ASP A 113 -10.69 -16.66 -40.20
CA ASP A 113 -10.90 -17.43 -41.42
C ASP A 113 -10.40 -16.55 -42.57
N ASN A 114 -9.30 -16.96 -43.20
CA ASN A 114 -9.07 -16.52 -44.56
C ASN A 114 -8.46 -17.67 -45.36
N GLU A 115 -9.33 -18.26 -46.16
CA GLU A 115 -8.98 -19.02 -47.35
C GLU A 115 -7.91 -18.26 -48.15
N ASN A 116 -6.85 -18.93 -48.56
CA ASN A 116 -6.18 -18.49 -49.78
C ASN A 116 -5.83 -19.69 -50.65
N SER A 117 -6.67 -19.84 -51.66
CA SER A 117 -6.44 -20.61 -52.86
C SER A 117 -5.38 -19.93 -53.75
N THR A 118 -4.75 -20.75 -54.57
CA THR A 118 -4.08 -20.45 -55.85
C THR A 118 -2.62 -19.95 -55.94
N LYS A 119 -1.81 -20.85 -56.53
CA LYS A 119 -0.87 -20.70 -57.67
C LYS A 119 0.47 -19.95 -57.48
N GLY A 120 1.56 -20.72 -57.64
CA GLY A 120 2.33 -20.69 -58.90
C GLY A 120 3.80 -20.28 -58.86
N LYS A 121 4.65 -21.18 -59.40
CA LYS A 121 6.00 -21.01 -59.99
C LYS A 121 7.18 -20.66 -59.08
N SER A 122 8.17 -21.56 -59.04
CA SER A 122 9.34 -21.42 -59.91
C SER A 122 9.98 -22.77 -60.21
#